data_AF-A0AAV3SZ28-F1
#
_entry.id   AF-A0AAV3SZ28-F1
#
_cell.length_a   1.000
_cell.length_b   1.000
_cell.length_c   1.000
_cell.angle_alpha   90.00
_cell.angle_beta   90.00
_cell.angle_gamma   90.00
#
_symmetry.space_group_name_H-M   'P 1'
#
loop_
_entity.id
_entity.type
_entity.pdbx_description
1 polymer ?
#
loop_
_entity_poly.entity_id
_entity_poly.type
_entity_poly.pdbx_seq_one_letter_code
_entity_poly.pdbx_strand_id
1 'polypeptide(L)'
;MKLGKLFNEDDRGVSPVIGVILMVAITVILAAVIGTFVLGLGDQIGGSATAGVTIDGDNTTEVTVTLTNTGTAETVEVRNSTSGSPVRTLNSTGQSVTLDNSSISSSTRYNVVAIGPNGEASVVRSFTVANS
;
A
#
# COMPACT_ATOMS: atom_id res chain seq x y z
N MET A 1 25.97 -63.98 -31.67
CA MET A 1 25.93 -62.55 -31.26
C MET A 1 24.89 -62.42 -30.14
N LYS A 2 25.31 -61.97 -28.95
CA LYS A 2 24.45 -61.80 -27.76
C LYS A 2 23.96 -60.34 -27.74
N LEU A 3 22.71 -60.11 -28.10
CA LEU A 3 22.08 -58.78 -28.22
C LEU A 3 20.97 -58.53 -27.17
N GLY A 4 20.89 -59.34 -26.10
CA GLY A 4 19.75 -59.36 -25.18
C GLY A 4 19.99 -58.71 -23.81
N LYS A 5 20.78 -57.65 -23.69
CA LYS A 5 21.03 -57.00 -22.38
C LYS A 5 20.97 -55.47 -22.35
N LEU A 6 20.51 -54.81 -23.41
CA LEU A 6 20.52 -53.34 -23.49
C LEU A 6 19.21 -52.66 -23.07
N PHE A 7 18.22 -53.39 -22.54
CA PHE A 7 16.90 -52.83 -22.19
C PHE A 7 16.52 -52.97 -20.71
N ASN A 8 17.49 -53.18 -19.81
CA ASN A 8 17.21 -53.36 -18.37
C ASN A 8 17.93 -52.35 -17.47
N GLU A 9 18.35 -51.20 -18.00
CA GLU A 9 18.99 -50.15 -17.19
C GLU A 9 18.09 -48.95 -16.88
N ASP A 10 16.93 -48.83 -17.54
CA ASP A 10 16.04 -47.67 -17.41
C ASP A 10 14.82 -47.88 -16.50
N ASP A 11 14.57 -49.10 -16.02
CA ASP A 11 13.39 -49.40 -15.18
C ASP A 11 13.74 -49.39 -13.68
N ARG A 12 14.56 -48.42 -13.26
CA ARG A 12 14.76 -48.11 -11.84
C ARG A 12 13.52 -47.37 -11.31
N GLY A 13 12.40 -48.08 -11.27
CA GLY A 13 11.22 -47.64 -10.56
C GLY A 13 11.61 -47.31 -9.12
N VAL A 14 11.30 -46.10 -8.69
CA VAL A 14 11.46 -45.70 -7.28
C VAL A 14 10.72 -46.70 -6.40
N SER A 15 11.35 -47.17 -5.32
CA SER A 15 10.69 -48.10 -4.41
C SER A 15 9.41 -47.45 -3.87
N PRO A 16 8.33 -48.22 -3.59
CA PRO A 16 7.05 -47.65 -3.19
C PRO A 16 7.15 -46.66 -2.02
N VAL A 17 8.06 -46.91 -1.07
CA VAL A 17 8.29 -46.05 0.09
C VAL A 17 9.09 -44.81 -0.28
N ILE A 18 10.15 -44.95 -1.08
CA ILE A 18 10.99 -43.81 -1.49
C ILE A 18 10.20 -42.89 -2.44
N GLY A 19 9.35 -43.44 -3.32
CA GLY A 19 8.47 -42.66 -4.19
C GLY A 19 7.52 -41.77 -3.40
N VAL A 20 6.92 -42.30 -2.32
CA VAL A 20 6.03 -41.52 -1.44
C VAL A 20 6.81 -40.40 -0.74
N ILE A 21 8.00 -40.68 -0.20
CA ILE A 21 8.80 -39.66 0.48
C ILE A 21 9.19 -38.54 -0.50
N LEU A 22 9.62 -38.89 -1.71
CA LEU A 22 10.00 -37.91 -2.74
C LEU A 22 8.80 -37.06 -3.21
N MET A 23 7.64 -37.69 -3.40
CA MET A 23 6.41 -36.99 -3.79
C MET A 23 5.94 -36.02 -2.71
N VAL A 24 5.95 -36.45 -1.45
CA VAL A 24 5.56 -35.60 -0.31
C VAL A 24 6.57 -34.47 -0.13
N ALA A 25 7.87 -34.73 -0.23
CA ALA A 25 8.89 -33.70 -0.05
C ALA A 25 8.74 -32.53 -1.03
N ILE A 26 8.56 -32.82 -2.33
CA ILE A 26 8.44 -31.77 -3.35
C ILE A 26 7.13 -30.99 -3.17
N THR A 27 6.02 -31.68 -2.90
CA THR A 27 4.72 -31.03 -2.70
C THR A 27 4.71 -30.13 -1.46
N VAL A 28 5.37 -30.52 -0.37
CA VAL A 28 5.51 -29.69 0.84
C VAL A 28 6.34 -28.44 0.53
N ILE A 29 7.45 -28.57 -0.22
CA ILE A 29 8.26 -27.42 -0.62
C ILE A 29 7.45 -26.46 -1.50
N LEU A 30 6.78 -26.98 -2.54
CA LEU A 30 5.98 -26.15 -3.44
C LEU A 30 4.82 -25.45 -2.71
N ALA A 31 4.14 -26.16 -1.80
CA ALA A 31 3.08 -25.57 -0.98
C ALA A 31 3.61 -24.45 -0.07
N ALA A 32 4.75 -24.66 0.59
CA ALA A 32 5.37 -23.65 1.44
C ALA A 32 5.80 -22.40 0.65
N VAL A 33 6.43 -22.61 -0.51
CA VAL A 33 6.89 -21.53 -1.39
C VAL A 33 5.71 -20.73 -1.95
N ILE A 34 4.67 -21.38 -2.46
CA ILE A 34 3.48 -20.68 -2.96
C ILE A 34 2.76 -19.97 -1.81
N GLY A 35 2.72 -20.57 -0.61
CA GLY A 35 2.14 -19.93 0.57
C GLY A 35 2.81 -18.60 0.93
N THR A 36 4.15 -18.52 0.86
CA THR A 36 4.86 -17.26 1.11
C THR A 36 4.69 -16.25 -0.03
N PHE A 37 4.63 -16.70 -1.28
CA PHE A 37 4.33 -15.82 -2.42
C PHE A 37 2.91 -15.24 -2.37
N VAL A 38 1.90 -16.04 -2.03
CA VAL A 38 0.52 -15.58 -1.91
C VAL A 38 0.36 -14.61 -0.74
N LEU A 39 1.00 -14.89 0.40
CA LEU A 39 0.99 -13.98 1.54
C LEU A 39 1.69 -12.65 1.22
N GLY A 40 2.81 -12.69 0.50
CA GLY A 40 3.52 -11.49 0.05
C GLY A 40 2.77 -10.68 -1.03
N LEU A 41 1.89 -11.31 -1.82
CA LEU A 41 0.97 -10.62 -2.72
C LEU A 41 -0.19 -9.95 -1.97
N GLY A 42 -0.63 -10.51 -0.85
CA GLY A 42 -1.65 -9.89 0.00
C GLY A 42 -1.23 -8.50 0.51
N ASP A 43 0.05 -8.34 0.85
CA ASP A 43 0.64 -7.07 1.29
C ASP A 43 0.74 -6.03 0.15
N GLN A 44 1.02 -6.47 -1.07
CA GLN A 44 1.01 -5.60 -2.26
C GLN A 44 -0.40 -5.28 -2.78
N ILE A 45 -1.39 -6.10 -2.42
CA ILE A 45 -2.81 -5.88 -2.73
C ILE A 45 -3.49 -5.04 -1.63
N GLY A 46 -2.80 -4.78 -0.51
CA GLY A 46 -3.11 -3.70 0.41
C GLY A 46 -3.31 -2.41 -0.39
N GLY A 47 -4.56 -2.00 -0.53
CA GLY A 47 -4.92 -0.88 -1.38
C GLY A 47 -4.43 0.41 -0.74
N SER A 48 -3.79 1.27 -1.52
CA SER A 48 -3.43 2.62 -1.09
C SER A 48 -4.60 3.29 -0.37
N ALA A 49 -4.34 3.89 0.79
CA ALA A 49 -5.37 4.57 1.56
C ALA A 49 -6.10 5.61 0.69
N THR A 50 -7.42 5.56 0.66
CA THR A 50 -8.25 6.48 -0.13
C THR A 50 -9.13 7.30 0.81
N ALA A 51 -9.30 8.59 0.51
CA ALA A 51 -10.26 9.46 1.17
C ALA A 51 -10.81 10.50 0.19
N GLY A 52 -12.05 10.94 0.40
CA GLY A 52 -12.66 12.07 -0.29
C GLY A 52 -12.46 13.35 0.50
N VAL A 53 -11.84 14.36 -0.11
CA VAL A 53 -11.59 15.67 0.51
C VAL A 53 -11.97 16.78 -0.47
N THR A 54 -12.69 17.77 0.04
CA THR A 54 -12.99 19.02 -0.66
C THR A 54 -12.05 20.12 -0.17
N ILE A 55 -11.55 20.92 -1.10
CA ILE A 55 -10.68 22.05 -0.80
C ILE A 55 -11.34 23.29 -1.39
N ASP A 56 -11.57 24.27 -0.53
CA ASP A 56 -12.14 25.56 -0.88
C ASP A 56 -11.07 26.66 -0.69
N GLY A 57 -10.94 27.57 -1.66
CA GLY A 57 -9.98 28.68 -1.59
C GLY A 57 -8.55 28.37 -2.07
N ASP A 58 -8.31 27.35 -2.89
CA ASP A 58 -6.95 27.05 -3.41
C ASP A 58 -6.30 28.27 -4.10
N ASN A 59 -5.03 28.53 -3.78
CA ASN A 59 -4.26 29.73 -4.17
C ASN A 59 -4.78 31.05 -3.58
N THR A 60 -5.54 31.00 -2.49
CA THR A 60 -5.91 32.19 -1.72
C THR A 60 -5.21 32.21 -0.37
N THR A 61 -5.38 33.29 0.39
CA THR A 61 -4.77 33.50 1.70
C THR A 61 -5.34 32.60 2.79
N GLU A 62 -6.53 32.04 2.55
CA GLU A 62 -7.26 31.17 3.45
C GLU A 62 -7.81 29.96 2.68
N VAL A 63 -7.36 28.76 3.03
CA VAL A 63 -7.84 27.52 2.41
C VAL A 63 -8.56 26.67 3.43
N THR A 64 -9.78 26.24 3.11
CA THR A 64 -10.54 25.31 3.94
C THR A 64 -10.51 23.91 3.34
N VAL A 65 -10.04 22.95 4.13
CA VAL A 65 -9.98 21.53 3.78
C VAL A 65 -11.09 20.82 4.55
N THR A 66 -12.01 20.16 3.84
CA THR A 66 -13.14 19.43 4.42
C THR A 66 -13.06 17.95 4.07
N LEU A 67 -13.08 17.09 5.08
CA LEU A 67 -13.12 15.65 4.91
C LEU A 67 -14.55 15.22 4.54
N THR A 68 -14.79 14.80 3.30
CA THR A 68 -16.13 14.41 2.84
C THR A 68 -16.38 12.91 2.96
N ASN A 69 -15.34 12.10 2.84
CA ASN A 69 -15.43 10.65 2.95
C ASN A 69 -14.08 10.09 3.42
N THR A 70 -14.08 9.15 4.36
CA THR A 70 -12.84 8.52 4.85
C THR A 70 -12.35 7.38 3.98
N GLY A 71 -13.17 6.84 3.07
CA GLY A 71 -12.80 5.75 2.16
C GLY A 71 -12.24 4.54 2.91
N THR A 72 -10.99 4.18 2.58
CA THR A 72 -10.19 3.16 3.28
C THR A 72 -9.19 3.75 4.26
N ALA A 73 -9.13 5.08 4.38
CA ALA A 73 -8.27 5.78 5.32
C ALA A 73 -8.86 5.75 6.73
N GLU A 74 -7.99 5.53 7.72
CA GLU A 74 -8.30 5.72 9.13
C GLU A 74 -8.21 7.20 9.52
N THR A 75 -7.23 7.90 8.97
CA THR A 75 -6.95 9.30 9.29
C THR A 75 -6.53 10.06 8.04
N VAL A 76 -6.88 11.34 7.96
CA VAL A 76 -6.45 12.23 6.89
C VAL A 76 -5.61 13.36 7.48
N GLU A 77 -4.40 13.53 6.98
CA GLU A 77 -3.48 14.58 7.43
C GLU A 77 -3.30 15.64 6.35
N VAL A 78 -3.25 16.90 6.77
CA VAL A 78 -2.72 17.98 5.94
C VAL A 78 -1.27 18.19 6.34
N ARG A 79 -0.36 17.94 5.40
CA ARG A 79 1.09 18.01 5.60
C ARG A 79 1.67 19.15 4.79
N ASN A 80 2.64 19.84 5.37
CA ASN A 80 3.42 20.83 4.63
C ASN A 80 4.31 20.11 3.60
N SER A 81 4.30 20.56 2.34
CA SER A 81 5.02 19.89 1.27
C SER A 81 6.54 20.01 1.39
N THR A 82 7.06 20.98 2.13
CA THR A 82 8.49 21.24 2.33
C THR A 82 9.03 20.48 3.53
N SER A 83 8.36 20.55 4.69
CA SER A 83 8.82 19.87 5.91
C SER A 83 8.32 18.43 6.03
N GLY A 84 7.31 18.06 5.24
CA GLY A 84 6.65 16.75 5.32
C GLY A 84 5.93 16.51 6.65
N SER A 85 5.85 17.49 7.55
CA SER A 85 5.26 17.36 8.88
C SER A 85 3.74 17.56 8.82
N PRO A 86 2.95 16.80 9.61
CA PRO A 86 1.51 17.02 9.73
C PRO A 86 1.25 18.35 10.44
N VAL A 87 0.43 19.19 9.82
CA VAL A 87 0.01 20.48 10.37
C VAL A 87 -1.37 20.35 11.00
N ARG A 88 -2.26 19.58 10.34
CA ARG A 88 -3.62 19.31 10.80
C ARG A 88 -4.02 17.88 10.49
N THR A 89 -4.93 17.36 11.29
CA THR A 89 -5.41 15.98 11.19
C THR A 89 -6.93 15.98 11.25
N LEU A 90 -7.56 15.27 10.33
CA LEU A 90 -8.99 15.06 10.23
C LEU A 90 -9.27 13.57 10.40
N ASN A 91 -10.12 13.23 11.37
CA ASN A 91 -10.44 11.85 11.74
C ASN A 91 -11.94 11.54 11.62
N SER A 92 -12.77 12.53 11.28
CA SER A 92 -14.22 12.34 11.14
C SER A 92 -14.76 13.00 9.88
N THR A 93 -15.64 12.30 9.18
CA THR A 93 -16.35 12.85 8.00
C THR A 93 -17.18 14.07 8.40
N GLY A 94 -17.08 15.14 7.62
CA GLY A 94 -17.71 16.44 7.90
C GLY A 94 -16.81 17.38 8.70
N GLN A 95 -15.67 16.92 9.23
CA GLN A 95 -14.68 17.80 9.84
C GLN A 95 -14.04 18.68 8.76
N SER A 96 -13.90 19.97 9.08
CA SER A 96 -13.18 20.92 8.26
C SER A 96 -12.06 21.58 9.05
N VAL A 97 -10.99 21.95 8.36
CA VAL A 97 -9.90 22.72 8.91
C VAL A 97 -9.52 23.84 7.96
N THR A 98 -9.39 25.04 8.51
CA THR A 98 -8.98 26.23 7.77
C THR A 98 -7.50 26.48 8.04
N LEU A 99 -6.77 26.77 6.97
CA LEU A 99 -5.36 27.09 6.97
C LEU A 99 -5.21 28.48 6.38
N ASP A 100 -4.75 29.40 7.21
CA ASP A 100 -4.38 30.75 6.82
C ASP A 100 -2.86 30.90 6.79
N ASN A 101 -2.34 31.61 5.79
CA ASN A 101 -0.91 31.91 5.65
C ASN A 101 -0.64 33.35 6.11
N SER A 102 -1.32 33.80 7.16
CA SER A 102 -1.31 35.18 7.68
C SER A 102 0.05 35.63 8.24
N SER A 103 0.96 34.68 8.48
CA SER A 103 2.24 34.90 9.16
C SER A 103 3.49 34.56 8.31
N ILE A 104 3.35 34.18 7.04
CA ILE A 104 4.45 33.62 6.22
C ILE A 104 4.62 34.44 4.93
N SER A 105 5.84 34.91 4.69
CA SER A 105 6.21 35.83 3.59
C SER A 105 6.18 35.21 2.18
N SER A 106 5.86 33.93 2.06
CA SER A 106 5.78 33.20 0.79
C SER A 106 4.61 32.23 0.77
N SER A 107 4.12 31.97 -0.44
CA SER A 107 3.10 30.95 -0.70
C SER A 107 3.59 29.55 -0.30
N THR A 108 2.77 28.79 0.41
CA THR A 108 3.13 27.46 0.95
C THR A 108 2.24 26.38 0.36
N ARG A 109 2.85 25.30 -0.13
CA ARG A 109 2.12 24.13 -0.66
C ARG A 109 1.86 23.10 0.43
N TYR A 110 0.64 22.57 0.46
CA TYR A 110 0.20 21.52 1.37
C TYR A 110 -0.31 20.30 0.60
N ASN A 111 -0.06 19.13 1.17
CA ASN A 111 -0.52 17.85 0.66
C ASN A 111 -1.52 17.26 1.65
N VAL A 112 -2.68 16.87 1.16
CA VAL A 112 -3.65 16.10 1.90
C VAL A 112 -3.34 14.62 1.69
N VAL A 113 -3.01 13.94 2.77
CA VAL A 113 -2.56 12.55 2.78
C VAL A 113 -3.56 11.70 3.55
N ALA A 114 -4.08 10.67 2.90
CA ALA A 114 -4.85 9.62 3.53
C ALA A 114 -3.90 8.59 4.14
N ILE A 115 -4.16 8.18 5.38
CA ILE A 115 -3.41 7.15 6.11
C ILE A 115 -4.35 5.99 6.42
N GLY A 116 -4.00 4.81 5.95
CA GLY A 116 -4.74 3.56 6.16
C GLY A 116 -4.31 2.84 7.45
N PRO A 117 -5.09 1.84 7.88
CA PRO A 117 -4.89 1.13 9.15
C PRO A 117 -3.58 0.34 9.23
N ASN A 118 -2.96 0.01 8.08
CA ASN A 118 -1.69 -0.72 8.02
C ASN A 118 -0.47 0.21 7.82
N GLY A 119 -0.64 1.53 7.98
CA GLY A 119 0.42 2.52 7.75
C GLY A 119 0.62 2.92 6.28
N GLU A 120 -0.24 2.45 5.39
CA GLU A 120 -0.27 2.83 3.98
C GLU A 120 -0.67 4.31 3.86
N ALA A 121 0.12 5.11 3.14
CA ALA A 121 -0.15 6.53 2.95
C ALA A 121 -0.30 6.87 1.47
N SER A 122 -1.28 7.71 1.14
CA SER A 122 -1.51 8.17 -0.22
C SER A 122 -1.86 9.65 -0.27
N VAL A 123 -1.25 10.38 -1.20
CA VAL A 123 -1.59 11.79 -1.42
C VAL A 123 -2.90 11.85 -2.19
N VAL A 124 -3.95 12.34 -1.53
CA VAL A 124 -5.30 12.48 -2.09
C VAL A 124 -5.38 13.73 -2.97
N ARG A 125 -4.82 14.84 -2.49
CA ARG A 125 -4.86 16.14 -3.15
C ARG A 125 -3.72 17.02 -2.67
N SER A 126 -3.37 18.03 -3.46
CA SER A 126 -2.45 19.10 -3.04
C SER A 126 -3.11 20.44 -3.31
N PHE A 127 -2.78 21.44 -2.50
CA PHE A 127 -3.25 22.80 -2.64
C PHE A 127 -2.17 23.77 -2.17
N THR A 128 -2.35 25.05 -2.51
CA THR A 128 -1.41 26.11 -2.17
C THR A 128 -2.14 27.19 -1.39
N VAL A 129 -1.60 27.59 -0.25
CA VAL A 129 -2.06 28.77 0.48
C VAL A 129 -1.16 29.93 0.09
N ALA A 130 -1.73 30.92 -0.58
CA ALA A 130 -1.02 32.11 -1.03
C ALA A 130 -0.67 33.03 0.15
N ASN A 131 0.37 33.84 -0.03
CA ASN A 131 0.65 34.94 0.88
C ASN A 131 -0.33 36.10 0.61
N SER A 132 -0.63 36.89 1.65
CA SER A 132 -1.40 38.14 1.55
C SER A 132 -0.58 39.26 0.90
#